data_AF-A0A354G112-F1
#
_entry.id   AF-A0A354G112-F1
#
_cell.length_a   1.000
_cell.length_b   1.000
_cell.length_c   1.000
_cell.angle_alpha   90.00
_cell.angle_beta   90.00
_cell.angle_gamma   90.00
#
_symmetry.space_group_name_H-M   'P 1'
#
loop_
_entity.id
_entity.type
_entity.pdbx_description
1 polymer ?
#
loop_
_entity_poly.entity_id
_entity_poly.type
_entity_poly.pdbx_seq_one_letter_code
_entity_poly.pdbx_strand_id
1 'polypeptide(L)' 'MNTKLQLLEKEITALAKNYRDDWKEDLWESENIEEYGLNEFIGGKADAYEECLDLIKKCI' A
#
# COMPACT_ATOMS: atom_id res chain seq x y z
N MET A 1 -8.68 17.45 -17.57
CA MET A 1 -8.14 16.52 -16.56
C MET A 1 -8.94 15.22 -16.66
N ASN A 2 -8.28 14.05 -16.70
CA ASN A 2 -8.95 12.77 -16.94
C ASN A 2 -9.68 12.30 -15.67
N THR A 3 -11.01 12.37 -15.67
CA THR A 3 -11.85 12.03 -14.51
C THR A 3 -11.68 10.59 -14.04
N LYS A 4 -11.33 9.66 -14.94
CA LYS A 4 -11.04 8.27 -14.55
C LYS A 4 -9.71 8.16 -13.80
N LEU A 5 -8.71 8.95 -14.20
CA LEU A 5 -7.40 8.95 -13.55
C LEU A 5 -7.48 9.53 -12.13
N GLN A 6 -8.31 10.57 -11.92
CA GLN A 6 -8.57 11.14 -10.59
C GLN A 6 -9.30 10.16 -9.66
N LEU A 7 -10.27 9.40 -10.19
CA LEU A 7 -10.96 8.36 -9.42
C LEU A 7 -9.99 7.24 -9.03
N LEU A 8 -9.17 6.78 -9.98
CA LEU A 8 -8.14 5.77 -9.71
C LEU A 8 -7.13 6.27 -8.66
N GLU A 9 -6.64 7.50 -8.78
CA GLU A 9 -5.72 8.11 -7.80
C GLU A 9 -6.32 8.06 -6.38
N LYS A 10 -7.60 8.42 -6.25
CA LYS A 10 -8.30 8.40 -4.96
C LYS A 10 -8.42 6.98 -4.39
N GLU A 11 -8.77 6.00 -5.21
CA GLU A 11 -8.88 4.60 -4.79
C GLU A 11 -7.53 4.04 -4.36
N ILE A 12 -6.48 4.26 -5.15
CA ILE A 12 -5.11 3.82 -4.85
C ILE A 12 -4.57 4.51 -3.59
N THR A 13 -4.87 5.79 -3.40
CA THR A 13 -4.50 6.53 -2.18
C THR A 13 -5.14 5.91 -0.94
N ALA A 14 -6.41 5.52 -1.01
CA ALA A 14 -7.09 4.88 0.11
C ALA A 14 -6.48 3.50 0.42
N LEU A 15 -6.16 2.71 -0.62
CA LEU A 15 -5.54 1.39 -0.44
C LEU A 15 -4.13 1.50 0.15
N ALA A 16 -3.27 2.37 -0.38
CA ALA A 16 -1.94 2.62 0.13
C ALA A 16 -1.97 2.97 1.63
N LYS A 17 -2.82 3.95 2.00
CA LYS A 17 -2.98 4.37 3.39
C LYS A 17 -3.46 3.22 4.28
N ASN A 18 -4.51 2.51 3.89
CA ASN A 18 -5.08 1.45 4.72
C ASN A 18 -4.07 0.31 4.96
N TYR A 19 -3.38 -0.15 3.90
CA TYR A 19 -2.37 -1.19 4.07
C TYR A 19 -1.16 -0.72 4.88
N ARG A 20 -0.74 0.54 4.74
CA ARG A 20 0.35 1.10 5.56
C ARG A 20 -0.04 1.23 7.02
N ASP A 21 -1.28 1.64 7.31
CA ASP A 21 -1.81 1.75 8.68
C ASP A 21 -1.98 0.36 9.34
N ASP A 22 -2.31 -0.66 8.55
CA ASP A 22 -2.45 -2.05 9.03
C ASP A 22 -1.09 -2.76 9.19
N TRP A 23 -0.04 -2.29 8.50
CA TRP A 23 1.31 -2.82 8.63
C TRP A 23 1.92 -2.43 9.97
N LYS A 24 2.48 -3.44 10.65
CA LYS A 24 3.03 -3.30 11.99
C LYS A 24 4.54 -3.45 11.95
N GLU A 25 5.24 -2.35 12.17
CA GLU A 25 6.71 -2.32 12.14
C GLU A 25 7.30 -3.32 13.15
N ASP A 26 6.70 -3.52 14.32
CA ASP A 26 7.16 -4.46 15.34
C ASP A 26 7.07 -5.95 14.92
N LEU A 27 6.22 -6.29 13.96
CA LEU A 27 6.07 -7.67 13.48
C LEU A 27 7.02 -8.04 12.33
N TRP A 28 7.81 -7.09 11.82
CA TRP A 28 8.80 -7.34 10.75
C TRP A 28 9.96 -8.24 11.21
N GLU A 29 10.17 -8.38 12.51
CA GLU A 29 11.18 -9.22 13.16
C GLU A 29 10.52 -10.36 13.94
N SER A 30 9.22 -10.61 13.73
CA SER A 30 8.51 -11.67 14.46
C SER A 30 9.08 -13.06 14.13
N GLU A 31 9.41 -13.82 15.17
CA GLU A 31 9.80 -15.23 15.05
C GLU A 31 8.59 -16.15 14.75
N ASN A 32 7.37 -15.65 14.94
CA ASN A 32 6.16 -16.36 14.55
C ASN A 32 5.94 -16.20 13.04
N ILE A 33 6.20 -17.28 12.28
CA ILE A 33 6.17 -17.27 10.82
C ILE A 33 4.82 -16.86 10.22
N GLU A 34 3.70 -17.17 10.88
CA GLU A 34 2.37 -16.82 10.38
C GLU A 34 2.10 -15.32 10.54
N GLU A 35 2.50 -14.75 11.69
CA GLU A 35 2.39 -13.32 11.95
C GLU A 35 3.32 -12.50 11.06
N TYR A 36 4.59 -12.92 10.97
CA TYR A 36 5.57 -12.34 10.05
C TYR A 36 5.06 -12.37 8.61
N GLY A 37 4.61 -13.55 8.14
CA GLY A 37 4.14 -13.72 6.77
C GLY A 37 2.92 -12.86 6.43
N LEU A 38 1.96 -12.75 7.35
CA LEU A 38 0.80 -11.87 7.14
C LEU A 38 1.20 -10.39 7.17
N ASN A 39 2.09 -10.00 8.09
CA ASN A 39 2.57 -8.62 8.18
C ASN A 39 3.35 -8.20 6.92
N GLU A 40 4.26 -9.03 6.43
CA GLU A 40 5.01 -8.78 5.19
C GLU A 40 4.09 -8.74 3.96
N PHE A 41 3.05 -9.57 3.93
CA PHE A 41 2.05 -9.50 2.87
C PHE A 41 1.32 -8.13 2.86
N ILE A 42 0.94 -7.63 4.04
CA ILE A 42 0.30 -6.31 4.20
C ILE A 42 1.28 -5.19 3.82
N GLY A 43 2.54 -5.27 4.26
CA GLY A 43 3.59 -4.31 3.91
C GLY A 43 3.84 -4.24 2.41
N GLY A 44 4.01 -5.40 1.75
CA GLY A 44 4.19 -5.46 0.29
C GLY A 44 2.99 -4.95 -0.50
N LYS A 45 1.76 -5.08 0.04
CA LYS A 45 0.58 -4.42 -0.54
C LYS A 45 0.67 -2.90 -0.43
N ALA A 46 1.06 -2.38 0.73
CA ALA A 46 1.27 -0.94 0.92
C ALA A 46 2.28 -0.39 -0.08
N ASP A 47 3.47 -1.00 -0.17
CA ASP A 47 4.54 -0.62 -1.10
C ASP A 47 4.04 -0.57 -2.55
N ALA A 48 3.34 -1.62 -2.99
CA ALA A 48 2.83 -1.70 -4.36
C ALA A 48 1.82 -0.57 -4.69
N TYR A 49 0.94 -0.23 -3.75
CA TYR A 49 -0.02 0.86 -3.96
C TYR A 49 0.64 2.24 -3.88
N GLU A 50 1.64 2.42 -3.02
CA GLU A 50 2.45 3.64 -2.95
C GLU A 50 3.21 3.87 -4.26
N GLU A 51 3.83 2.83 -4.82
CA GLU A 51 4.48 2.89 -6.14
C GLU A 51 3.49 3.21 -7.28
N CYS A 52 2.30 2.60 -7.25
CA CYS A 52 1.25 2.91 -8.21
C CYS A 52 0.83 4.39 -8.13
N LEU A 53 0.72 4.94 -6.92
CA LEU A 53 0.38 6.34 -6.71
C LEU A 53 1.45 7.27 -7.29
N ASP A 54 2.72 6.93 -7.14
CA ASP A 54 3.83 7.68 -7.74
C ASP A 54 3.80 7.67 -9.27
N LEU A 55 3.42 6.53 -9.88
CA LEU A 55 3.23 6.44 -11.32
C LEU A 55 2.03 7.27 -11.80
N ILE A 56 0.92 7.25 -11.06
CA ILE A 56 -0.28 8.05 -11.39
C ILE A 56 0.03 9.54 -11.34
N LYS A 57 0.72 10.01 -10.29
CA LYS A 57 1.11 11.42 -10.14
C LYS A 57 2.02 11.93 -11.25
N LYS A 58 2.83 11.05 -11.85
CA LYS A 58 3.66 11.40 -13.04
C LYS A 58 2.84 11.55 -14.32
N CYS A 59 1.58 11.08 -14.34
CA CYS A 59 0.69 11.14 -15.48
C CYS A 59 -0.36 12.27 -15.40
N ILE A 60 -0.42 13.00 -14.27
CA ILE A 60 -1.39 14.08 -14.01
C ILE A 60 -0.78 15.45 -14.28
#